data_AF-A0A3A9FSB9-F1
#
_entry.id   AF-A0A3A9FSB9-F1
#
_cell.length_a   1.000
_cell.length_b   1.000
_cell.length_c   1.000
_cell.angle_alpha   90.00
_cell.angle_beta   90.00
_cell.angle_gamma   90.00
#
_symmetry.space_group_name_H-M   'P 1'
#
loop_
_entity.id
_entity.type
_entity.pdbx_description
1 polymer ?
#
loop_
_entity_poly.entity_id
_entity_poly.type
_entity_poly.pdbx_seq_one_letter_code
_entity_poly.pdbx_strand_id
1 'polypeptide(L)'
;MMETPSNFITEIIDEDIANGFQDRIHTRFPPEPNGYLHIGSAKAIYINWSTAKKYNGLFNLRYDDTNPVKEDTEYVESIEEDLRWLGANPDGIYYGSDYFDQCYACAEKLIREGKAYVCDLTPEEMREYRGTLTEPGKESPYRNRTPEENLDLFHRMKNGEFPDGSRTLRAKIDMASPNINMRDPAIYRIVRANHHRQGNKWCIYPLYDFAHPIQDAIEGITHSLCSMEFENHRPLYEWVVNNTDFQPKPKQREFARLNVTHTVMSKRYLRQLVEEGRVDGWDDPRMPTLCGLRRRGYTPSAIFEFVRRAGIAKANSLVDIRLLEYCIRDELNSTALRRMAVLEPLKVVITNYPEGKTETFPVSNNPVDPESGTRQVAFSRTLYIEKTDFALEPPPKYQRLRLGGEVRLMGAYLIKCDEVIQDESGQVTELHCTADLEAGNGNPLDGRKVRGTIHWVSANHAIDGGCMLYDNLFTLENVNDVPEGTDYLDYLNPQSLTELKGCKLEASLAQAKPGDRFQFVRMGYFCADSRHPGRFNRIVTLKDSFKPEK
;
A
#
# COMPACT_ATOMS: atom_id res chain seq x y z
N MET A 1 -22.38 -6.43 -5.79
CA MET A 1 -21.66 -6.22 -4.52
C MET A 1 -21.07 -7.55 -4.13
N MET A 2 -19.73 -7.66 -4.05
CA MET A 2 -19.07 -8.91 -3.66
C MET A 2 -19.33 -9.19 -2.18
N GLU A 3 -19.79 -10.40 -1.88
CA GLU A 3 -20.06 -10.91 -0.54
C GLU A 3 -18.75 -10.95 0.26
N THR A 4 -18.73 -10.39 1.47
CA THR A 4 -17.52 -10.42 2.32
C THR A 4 -17.36 -11.83 2.91
N PRO A 5 -16.24 -12.53 2.65
CA PRO A 5 -16.05 -13.90 3.15
C PRO A 5 -16.14 -13.95 4.68
N SER A 6 -16.73 -15.02 5.21
CA SER A 6 -16.71 -15.26 6.65
C SER A 6 -15.27 -15.42 7.14
N ASN A 7 -14.99 -14.89 8.32
CA ASN A 7 -13.73 -15.04 9.05
C ASN A 7 -14.00 -15.01 10.56
N PHE A 8 -12.98 -15.28 11.37
CA PHE A 8 -13.15 -15.36 12.83
C PHE A 8 -13.68 -14.07 13.47
N ILE A 9 -13.44 -12.89 12.89
CA ILE A 9 -13.97 -11.62 13.41
C ILE A 9 -15.47 -11.55 13.17
N THR A 10 -15.93 -11.95 11.97
CA THR A 10 -17.36 -11.97 11.68
C THR A 10 -18.09 -13.03 12.48
N GLU A 11 -17.45 -14.19 12.72
CA GLU A 11 -18.00 -15.24 13.60
C GLU A 11 -18.21 -14.72 15.03
N ILE A 12 -17.24 -13.99 15.59
CA ILE A 12 -17.38 -13.37 16.92
C ILE A 12 -18.52 -12.35 16.96
N ILE A 13 -18.68 -11.54 15.91
CA ILE A 13 -19.78 -10.57 15.82
C ILE A 13 -21.12 -11.29 15.71
N ASP A 14 -21.21 -12.33 14.89
CA ASP A 14 -22.41 -13.15 14.71
C ASP A 14 -22.80 -13.83 16.03
N GLU A 15 -21.83 -14.34 16.80
CA GLU A 15 -22.04 -14.87 18.14
C GLU A 15 -22.51 -13.82 19.14
N ASP A 16 -21.92 -12.62 19.14
CA ASP A 16 -22.35 -11.52 20.01
C ASP A 16 -23.81 -11.11 19.72
N ILE A 17 -24.17 -10.99 18.44
CA ILE A 17 -25.54 -10.70 18.00
C ILE A 17 -26.50 -11.83 18.43
N ALA A 18 -26.12 -13.09 18.23
CA ALA A 18 -26.91 -14.25 18.66
C ALA A 18 -27.11 -14.30 20.18
N ASN A 19 -26.13 -13.82 20.95
CA ASN A 19 -26.18 -13.70 22.41
C ASN A 19 -26.91 -12.43 22.89
N GLY A 20 -27.56 -11.69 21.99
CA GLY A 20 -28.42 -10.55 22.34
C GLY A 20 -27.74 -9.19 22.30
N PHE A 21 -26.59 -9.05 21.66
CA PHE A 21 -26.02 -7.73 21.35
C PHE A 21 -26.92 -6.98 20.37
N GLN A 22 -27.38 -5.78 20.76
CA GLN A 22 -28.36 -4.98 19.98
C GLN A 22 -27.79 -3.66 19.45
N ASP A 23 -26.60 -3.25 19.90
CA ASP A 23 -26.01 -1.99 19.43
C ASP A 23 -25.55 -2.12 17.97
N ARG A 24 -25.46 -0.98 17.30
CA ARG A 24 -24.94 -0.91 15.93
C ARG A 24 -23.45 -1.23 15.94
N ILE A 25 -23.01 -2.19 15.11
CA ILE A 25 -21.58 -2.50 14.98
C ILE A 25 -20.82 -1.23 14.61
N HIS A 26 -19.79 -0.93 15.40
CA HIS A 26 -18.97 0.27 15.26
C HIS A 26 -17.50 -0.12 15.38
N THR A 27 -16.73 0.17 14.33
CA THR A 27 -15.29 -0.08 14.22
C THR A 27 -14.54 1.22 13.94
N ARG A 28 -13.20 1.18 14.01
CA ARG A 28 -12.34 2.33 13.70
C ARG A 28 -11.00 1.92 13.11
N PHE A 29 -10.45 2.77 12.24
CA PHE A 29 -9.05 2.74 11.86
C PHE A 29 -8.31 3.86 12.63
N PRO A 30 -7.42 3.52 13.60
CA PRO A 30 -6.79 4.51 14.46
C PRO A 30 -5.29 4.71 14.17
N PRO A 31 -4.86 5.25 13.01
CA PRO A 31 -3.44 5.44 12.73
C PRO A 31 -2.82 6.57 13.56
N GLU A 32 -1.57 6.37 13.99
CA GLU A 32 -0.73 7.49 14.43
C GLU A 32 -0.31 8.34 13.21
N PRO A 33 -0.48 9.67 13.23
CA PRO A 33 -0.13 10.55 12.11
C PRO A 33 1.38 10.88 12.09
N ASN A 34 2.22 9.84 11.97
CA ASN A 34 3.68 9.95 11.99
C ASN A 34 4.39 9.25 10.81
N GLY A 35 3.64 8.92 9.77
CA GLY A 35 4.13 8.25 8.57
C GLY A 35 3.00 7.92 7.61
N TYR A 36 3.34 7.78 6.33
CA TYR A 36 2.41 7.37 5.29
C TYR A 36 1.88 5.97 5.51
N LEU A 37 0.65 5.73 5.05
CA LEU A 37 0.07 4.40 5.05
C LEU A 37 0.76 3.51 4.02
N HIS A 38 0.78 2.22 4.30
CA HIS A 38 1.34 1.20 3.40
C HIS A 38 0.34 0.06 3.17
N ILE A 39 0.69 -0.89 2.31
CA ILE A 39 -0.18 -2.02 1.97
C ILE A 39 -0.64 -2.82 3.21
N GLY A 40 0.21 -2.93 4.24
CA GLY A 40 -0.20 -3.45 5.55
C GLY A 40 -1.34 -2.66 6.23
N SER A 41 -1.35 -1.33 6.13
CA SER A 41 -2.45 -0.48 6.60
C SER A 41 -3.74 -0.77 5.82
N ALA A 42 -3.64 -1.08 4.52
CA ALA A 42 -4.79 -1.44 3.70
C ALA A 42 -5.54 -2.66 4.26
N LYS A 43 -4.83 -3.63 4.86
CA LYS A 43 -5.46 -4.77 5.53
C LYS A 43 -6.29 -4.33 6.74
N ALA A 44 -5.72 -3.47 7.59
CA ALA A 44 -6.45 -2.95 8.76
C ALA A 44 -7.66 -2.10 8.36
N ILE A 45 -7.52 -1.25 7.34
CA ILE A 45 -8.61 -0.46 6.77
C ILE A 45 -9.71 -1.38 6.22
N TYR A 46 -9.34 -2.32 5.35
CA TYR A 46 -10.27 -3.27 4.75
C TYR A 46 -11.04 -4.04 5.82
N ILE A 47 -10.37 -4.57 6.85
CA ILE A 47 -11.02 -5.30 7.94
C ILE A 47 -12.04 -4.42 8.65
N ASN A 48 -11.64 -3.24 9.14
CA ASN A 48 -12.55 -2.37 9.91
C ASN A 48 -13.71 -1.86 9.05
N TRP A 49 -13.43 -1.37 7.85
CA TRP A 49 -14.43 -0.82 6.92
C TRP A 49 -15.38 -1.89 6.39
N SER A 50 -14.86 -3.05 5.93
CA SER A 50 -15.70 -4.12 5.39
C SER A 50 -16.56 -4.78 6.48
N THR A 51 -16.04 -4.90 7.71
CA THR A 51 -16.83 -5.36 8.86
C THR A 51 -17.99 -4.40 9.15
N ALA A 52 -17.73 -3.10 9.28
CA ALA A 52 -18.80 -2.12 9.47
C ALA A 52 -19.83 -2.22 8.32
N LYS A 53 -19.37 -2.26 7.07
CA LYS A 53 -20.26 -2.37 5.91
C LYS A 53 -21.10 -3.64 5.90
N LYS A 54 -20.53 -4.81 6.24
CA LYS A 54 -21.23 -6.10 6.29
C LYS A 54 -22.42 -6.07 7.26
N TYR A 55 -22.26 -5.41 8.40
CA TYR A 55 -23.27 -5.34 9.45
C TYR A 55 -24.08 -4.02 9.46
N ASN A 56 -24.02 -3.24 8.37
CA ASN A 56 -24.65 -1.91 8.30
C ASN A 56 -24.29 -0.99 9.49
N GLY A 57 -23.03 -1.12 9.92
CA GLY A 57 -22.42 -0.47 11.06
C GLY A 57 -21.88 0.93 10.76
N LEU A 58 -21.00 1.40 11.64
CA LEU A 58 -20.24 2.65 11.54
C LEU A 58 -18.74 2.35 11.49
N PHE A 59 -17.99 3.14 10.73
CA PHE A 59 -16.54 3.07 10.60
C PHE A 59 -15.91 4.45 10.84
N ASN A 60 -15.16 4.61 11.91
CA ASN A 60 -14.46 5.85 12.21
C ASN A 60 -13.02 5.86 11.66
N LEU A 61 -12.53 7.05 11.32
CA LEU A 61 -11.10 7.36 11.29
C LEU A 61 -10.77 8.09 12.59
N ARG A 62 -9.79 7.60 13.36
CA ARG A 62 -9.23 8.35 14.50
C ARG A 62 -7.74 8.55 14.31
N TYR A 63 -7.26 9.79 14.33
CA TYR A 63 -5.84 10.01 14.49
C TYR A 63 -5.45 9.74 15.94
N ASP A 64 -4.64 8.72 16.21
CA ASP A 64 -4.15 8.45 17.57
C ASP A 64 -2.96 9.38 17.87
N ASP A 65 -3.27 10.67 17.96
CA ASP A 65 -2.33 11.78 18.12
C ASP A 65 -2.00 12.05 19.60
N THR A 66 -1.59 11.01 20.33
CA THR A 66 -1.28 11.13 21.78
C THR A 66 0.19 11.47 22.05
N ASN A 67 1.03 11.53 21.01
CA ASN A 67 2.47 11.72 21.11
C ASN A 67 2.95 13.01 20.39
N PRO A 68 3.08 14.13 21.11
CA PRO A 68 3.30 15.46 20.52
C PRO A 68 4.64 15.63 19.76
N VAL A 69 5.57 14.67 19.84
CA VAL A 69 6.92 14.79 19.27
C VAL A 69 7.02 14.26 17.84
N LYS A 70 6.10 13.40 17.39
CA LYS A 70 6.25 12.61 16.15
C LYS A 70 5.20 12.91 15.08
N GLU A 71 4.32 13.87 15.33
CA GLU A 71 3.08 14.04 14.57
C GLU A 71 3.15 15.28 13.67
N ASP A 72 2.73 15.14 12.41
CA ASP A 72 2.76 16.21 11.42
C ASP A 72 1.43 16.28 10.65
N THR A 73 1.05 17.50 10.26
CA THR A 73 -0.15 17.78 9.46
C THR A 73 -0.07 17.09 8.10
N GLU A 74 1.12 16.99 7.51
CA GLU A 74 1.35 16.25 6.26
C GLU A 74 0.85 14.80 6.33
N TYR A 75 1.10 14.11 7.46
CA TYR A 75 0.64 12.72 7.62
C TYR A 75 -0.88 12.64 7.80
N VAL A 76 -1.48 13.61 8.51
CA VAL A 76 -2.94 13.69 8.67
C VAL A 76 -3.62 13.76 7.30
N GLU A 77 -3.16 14.67 6.45
CA GLU A 77 -3.70 14.88 5.09
C GLU A 77 -3.49 13.64 4.21
N SER A 78 -2.29 13.05 4.24
CA SER A 78 -1.97 11.88 3.40
C SER A 78 -2.82 10.64 3.77
N ILE A 79 -3.05 10.40 5.06
CA ILE A 79 -3.88 9.31 5.57
C ILE A 79 -5.32 9.47 5.07
N GLU A 80 -5.87 10.69 5.14
CA GLU A 80 -7.23 10.94 4.68
C GLU A 80 -7.35 10.78 3.16
N GLU A 81 -6.37 11.28 2.40
CA GLU A 81 -6.32 11.11 0.95
C GLU A 81 -6.28 9.62 0.57
N ASP A 82 -5.49 8.82 1.27
CA ASP A 82 -5.38 7.37 1.03
C ASP A 82 -6.68 6.63 1.38
N LEU A 83 -7.38 6.98 2.47
CA LEU A 83 -8.69 6.39 2.80
C LEU A 83 -9.74 6.73 1.73
N ARG A 84 -9.80 8.00 1.31
CA ARG A 84 -10.71 8.45 0.25
C ARG A 84 -10.40 7.78 -1.08
N TRP A 85 -9.13 7.67 -1.43
CA TRP A 85 -8.69 6.96 -2.63
C TRP A 85 -9.10 5.49 -2.59
N LEU A 86 -8.93 4.81 -1.46
CA LEU A 86 -9.38 3.43 -1.28
C LEU A 86 -10.91 3.27 -1.34
N GLY A 87 -11.68 4.35 -1.26
CA GLY A 87 -13.15 4.32 -1.14
C GLY A 87 -13.65 3.89 0.24
N ALA A 88 -12.77 3.84 1.23
CA ALA A 88 -13.10 3.52 2.62
C ALA A 88 -13.44 4.80 3.40
N ASN A 89 -14.53 5.45 3.01
CA ASN A 89 -14.96 6.70 3.62
C ASN A 89 -15.42 6.46 5.07
N PRO A 90 -14.86 7.20 6.06
CA PRO A 90 -15.29 7.08 7.45
C PRO A 90 -16.62 7.82 7.70
N ASP A 91 -17.41 7.33 8.63
CA ASP A 91 -18.62 7.98 9.15
C ASP A 91 -18.30 9.15 10.09
N GLY A 92 -17.10 9.14 10.70
CA GLY A 92 -16.60 10.24 11.53
C GLY A 92 -15.07 10.29 11.58
N ILE A 93 -14.54 11.50 11.70
CA ILE A 93 -13.10 11.77 11.82
C ILE A 93 -12.84 12.36 13.22
N TYR A 94 -12.01 11.69 13.99
CA TYR A 94 -11.71 12.01 15.39
C TYR A 94 -10.21 12.15 15.62
N TYR A 95 -9.85 12.78 16.73
CA TYR A 95 -8.47 12.95 17.17
C TYR A 95 -8.37 12.48 18.62
N GLY A 96 -7.39 11.62 18.92
CA GLY A 96 -7.10 11.14 20.26
C GLY A 96 -6.90 12.29 21.26
N SER A 97 -6.30 13.38 20.79
CA SER A 97 -6.04 14.60 21.55
C SER A 97 -7.29 15.38 21.95
N ASP A 98 -8.41 15.23 21.22
CA ASP A 98 -9.70 15.83 21.59
C ASP A 98 -10.27 15.21 22.88
N TYR A 99 -9.72 14.07 23.31
CA TYR A 99 -10.14 13.33 24.50
C TYR A 99 -9.19 13.48 25.71
N PHE A 100 -8.19 14.39 25.67
CA PHE A 100 -7.25 14.55 26.78
C PHE A 100 -7.92 14.97 28.09
N ASP A 101 -8.93 15.84 28.05
CA ASP A 101 -9.66 16.24 29.25
C ASP A 101 -10.40 15.04 29.89
N GLN A 102 -11.01 14.17 29.08
CA GLN A 102 -11.69 12.96 29.51
C GLN A 102 -10.69 11.93 30.05
N CYS A 103 -9.56 11.73 29.36
CA CYS A 103 -8.50 10.87 29.85
C CYS A 103 -7.98 11.35 31.22
N TYR A 104 -7.82 12.66 31.39
CA TYR A 104 -7.37 13.25 32.65
C TYR A 104 -8.40 13.03 33.77
N ALA A 105 -9.68 13.25 33.49
CA ALA A 105 -10.76 12.98 34.45
C ALA A 105 -10.84 11.50 34.86
N CYS A 106 -10.65 10.57 33.91
CA CYS A 106 -10.56 9.14 34.21
C CYS A 106 -9.36 8.82 35.11
N ALA A 107 -8.20 9.45 34.87
CA ALA A 107 -7.03 9.28 35.72
C ALA A 107 -7.27 9.78 37.15
N GLU A 108 -7.89 10.95 37.32
CA GLU A 108 -8.26 11.44 38.66
C GLU A 108 -9.23 10.49 39.37
N LYS A 109 -10.21 9.94 38.65
CA LYS A 109 -11.13 8.93 39.21
C LYS A 109 -10.37 7.71 39.70
N LEU A 110 -9.46 7.16 38.90
CA LEU A 110 -8.62 6.02 39.30
C LEU A 110 -7.81 6.34 40.56
N ILE A 111 -7.26 7.55 40.69
CA ILE A 111 -6.54 7.96 41.90
C ILE A 111 -7.47 7.98 43.11
N ARG A 112 -8.66 8.59 42.99
CA ARG A 112 -9.67 8.65 44.07
C ARG A 112 -10.12 7.26 44.52
N GLU A 113 -10.18 6.30 43.61
CA GLU A 113 -10.52 4.91 43.89
C GLU A 113 -9.32 4.06 44.38
N GLY A 114 -8.14 4.66 44.54
CA GLY A 114 -6.92 3.95 44.95
C GLY A 114 -6.37 2.99 43.89
N LYS A 115 -6.77 3.16 42.62
CA LYS A 115 -6.40 2.34 41.45
C LYS A 115 -5.30 2.97 40.60
N ALA A 116 -4.77 4.12 40.99
CA ALA A 116 -3.60 4.74 40.37
C ALA A 116 -2.79 5.54 41.40
N TYR A 117 -1.48 5.69 41.14
CA TYR A 117 -0.57 6.44 42.01
C TYR A 117 0.54 7.10 41.20
N VAL A 118 1.08 8.21 41.71
CA VAL A 118 2.25 8.88 41.14
C VAL A 118 3.51 8.17 41.62
N CYS A 119 4.41 7.86 40.70
CA CYS A 119 5.66 7.16 40.95
C CYS A 119 6.85 8.04 40.55
N ASP A 120 7.80 8.19 41.48
CA ASP A 120 9.01 9.03 41.31
C ASP A 120 10.25 8.19 40.94
N LEU A 121 10.08 6.88 40.74
CA LEU A 121 11.16 6.03 40.22
C LEU A 121 11.59 6.49 38.83
N THR A 122 12.90 6.49 38.61
CA THR A 122 13.49 6.72 37.29
C THR A 122 13.08 5.62 36.30
N PRO A 123 13.19 5.85 34.98
CA PRO A 123 12.94 4.80 33.98
C PRO A 123 13.74 3.52 34.20
N GLU A 124 15.00 3.64 34.61
CA GLU A 124 15.91 2.54 34.92
C GLU A 124 15.42 1.73 36.13
N GLU A 125 15.11 2.43 37.23
CA GLU A 125 14.54 1.78 38.42
C GLU A 125 13.18 1.15 38.12
N MET A 126 12.32 1.80 37.34
CA MET A 126 11.04 1.21 36.94
C MET A 126 11.22 -0.09 36.19
N ARG A 127 12.21 -0.18 35.28
CA ARG A 127 12.53 -1.41 34.56
C ARG A 127 12.98 -2.52 35.51
N GLU A 128 13.82 -2.20 36.48
CA GLU A 128 14.26 -3.14 37.51
C GLU A 128 13.07 -3.62 38.38
N TYR A 129 12.23 -2.69 38.83
CA TYR A 129 11.07 -2.99 39.68
C TYR A 129 9.99 -3.79 38.96
N ARG A 130 9.91 -3.69 37.62
CA ARG A 130 8.96 -4.45 36.82
C ARG A 130 9.25 -5.95 36.80
N GLY A 131 10.47 -6.37 37.11
CA GLY A 131 10.93 -7.75 37.01
C GLY A 131 11.04 -8.21 35.55
N THR A 132 11.04 -9.53 35.35
CA THR A 132 11.21 -10.17 34.03
C THR A 132 10.03 -11.10 33.72
N LEU A 133 10.09 -11.81 32.60
CA LEU A 133 9.10 -12.85 32.29
C LEU A 133 9.18 -14.05 33.26
N THR A 134 10.30 -14.23 33.96
CA THR A 134 10.51 -15.33 34.90
C THR A 134 10.47 -14.88 36.37
N GLU A 135 10.76 -13.61 36.65
CA GLU A 135 10.81 -13.04 37.99
C GLU A 135 9.67 -12.04 38.21
N PRO A 136 8.91 -12.14 39.33
CA PRO A 136 7.83 -11.21 39.62
C PRO A 136 8.38 -9.79 39.85
N GLY A 137 7.54 -8.78 39.61
CA GLY A 137 7.87 -7.40 39.94
C GLY A 137 7.79 -7.13 41.44
N LYS A 138 8.40 -6.01 41.86
CA LYS A 138 8.36 -5.49 43.23
C LYS A 138 7.59 -4.17 43.27
N GLU A 139 6.85 -3.95 44.35
CA GLU A 139 6.10 -2.70 44.52
C GLU A 139 7.03 -1.48 44.56
N SER A 140 6.62 -0.41 43.87
CA SER A 140 7.28 0.89 44.00
C SER A 140 7.16 1.37 45.46
N PRO A 141 8.20 2.03 46.03
CA PRO A 141 8.10 2.65 47.35
C PRO A 141 6.96 3.68 47.45
N TYR A 142 6.53 4.22 46.31
CA TYR A 142 5.47 5.23 46.18
C TYR A 142 4.07 4.62 45.96
N ARG A 143 3.95 3.29 45.86
CA ARG A 143 2.68 2.59 45.51
C ARG A 143 1.55 2.81 46.52
N ASN A 144 1.89 3.10 47.77
CA ASN A 144 0.95 3.24 48.87
C ASN A 144 0.77 4.69 49.35
N ARG A 145 1.13 5.68 48.51
CA ARG A 145 0.71 7.08 48.68
C ARG A 145 -0.82 7.19 48.82
N THR A 146 -1.29 8.12 49.63
CA THR A 146 -2.74 8.32 49.79
C THR A 146 -3.35 8.91 48.50
N PRO A 147 -4.66 8.73 48.27
CA PRO A 147 -5.33 9.38 47.14
C PRO A 147 -5.12 10.91 47.10
N GLU A 148 -5.07 11.58 48.25
CA GLU A 148 -4.87 13.02 48.36
C GLU A 148 -3.46 13.45 47.89
N GLU A 149 -2.42 12.74 48.35
CA GLU A 149 -1.04 13.01 47.92
C GLU A 149 -0.88 12.77 46.41
N ASN A 150 -1.48 11.69 45.89
CA ASN A 150 -1.42 11.39 44.46
C ASN A 150 -2.14 12.44 43.61
N LEU A 151 -3.29 12.96 44.06
CA LEU A 151 -4.00 14.03 43.37
C LEU A 151 -3.18 15.32 43.34
N ASP A 152 -2.62 15.75 44.48
CA ASP A 152 -1.73 16.92 44.53
C ASP A 152 -0.57 16.79 43.54
N LEU A 153 0.16 15.68 43.59
CA LEU A 153 1.29 15.44 42.71
C LEU A 153 0.85 15.41 41.23
N PHE A 154 -0.26 14.77 40.90
CA PHE A 154 -0.75 14.69 39.52
C PHE A 154 -1.20 16.05 38.98
N HIS A 155 -1.79 16.91 39.82
CA HIS A 155 -2.12 18.30 39.47
C HIS A 155 -0.86 19.12 39.19
N ARG A 156 0.16 18.98 40.04
CA ARG A 156 1.46 19.65 39.87
C ARG A 156 2.23 19.15 38.65
N MET A 157 2.10 17.86 38.31
CA MET A 157 2.59 17.31 37.04
C MET A 157 1.92 18.01 35.85
N LYS A 158 0.59 18.15 35.85
CA LYS A 158 -0.18 18.86 34.80
C LYS A 158 0.20 20.35 34.71
N ASN A 159 0.50 20.98 35.84
CA ASN A 159 0.92 22.39 35.91
C ASN A 159 2.40 22.61 35.54
N GLY A 160 3.14 21.55 35.18
CA GLY A 160 4.50 21.66 34.68
C GLY A 160 5.55 21.94 35.75
N GLU A 161 5.29 21.59 37.02
CA GLU A 161 6.24 21.83 38.12
C GLU A 161 7.45 20.87 38.12
N PHE A 162 7.38 19.76 37.39
CA PHE A 162 8.39 18.70 37.44
C PHE A 162 9.04 18.44 36.08
N PRO A 163 10.35 18.16 36.00
CA PRO A 163 11.05 17.94 34.72
C PRO A 163 10.53 16.71 33.96
N ASP A 164 10.78 16.67 32.66
CA ASP A 164 10.37 15.55 31.79
C ASP A 164 10.94 14.23 32.30
N GLY A 165 10.14 13.16 32.23
CA GLY A 165 10.54 11.82 32.71
C GLY A 165 10.72 11.67 34.23
N SER A 166 10.62 12.74 35.03
CA SER A 166 10.88 12.67 36.47
C SER A 166 9.79 11.95 37.27
N ARG A 167 8.56 11.91 36.75
CA ARG A 167 7.41 11.23 37.38
C ARG A 167 6.50 10.64 36.33
N THR A 168 5.82 9.56 36.71
CA THR A 168 4.72 8.97 35.93
C THR A 168 3.52 8.73 36.81
N LEU A 169 2.32 8.83 36.25
CA LEU A 169 1.14 8.23 36.88
C LEU A 169 1.08 6.76 36.43
N ARG A 170 0.89 5.84 37.37
CA ARG A 170 0.83 4.40 37.11
C ARG A 170 -0.51 3.84 37.58
N ALA A 171 -1.07 2.92 36.80
CA ALA A 171 -2.20 2.11 37.28
C ALA A 171 -1.72 1.21 38.43
N LYS A 172 -2.58 0.96 39.42
CA LYS A 172 -2.33 0.06 40.54
C LYS A 172 -3.09 -1.23 40.30
N ILE A 173 -2.39 -2.25 39.82
CA ILE A 173 -2.97 -3.53 39.38
C ILE A 173 -2.28 -4.65 40.17
N ASP A 174 -1.34 -5.37 39.56
CA ASP A 174 -0.69 -6.53 40.17
C ASP A 174 0.77 -6.65 39.71
N MET A 175 1.70 -6.34 40.63
CA MET A 175 3.14 -6.44 40.36
C MET A 175 3.65 -7.88 40.19
N ALA A 176 2.89 -8.87 40.67
CA ALA A 176 3.22 -10.29 40.51
C ALA A 176 2.59 -10.93 39.27
N SER A 177 1.82 -10.17 38.48
CA SER A 177 1.11 -10.71 37.33
C SER A 177 2.06 -11.41 36.33
N PRO A 178 1.67 -12.56 35.77
CA PRO A 178 2.43 -13.19 34.69
C PRO A 178 2.42 -12.34 33.41
N ASN A 179 1.44 -11.44 33.25
CA ASN A 179 1.41 -10.48 32.16
C ASN A 179 2.14 -9.18 32.57
N ILE A 180 3.25 -8.87 31.90
CA ILE A 180 4.07 -7.68 32.22
C ILE A 180 3.31 -6.35 32.05
N ASN A 181 2.28 -6.34 31.19
CA ASN A 181 1.43 -5.16 30.96
C ASN A 181 0.50 -4.89 32.15
N MET A 182 0.24 -5.88 33.01
CA MET A 182 -0.55 -5.74 34.23
C MET A 182 0.30 -5.36 35.46
N ARG A 183 1.62 -5.25 35.31
CA ARG A 183 2.54 -4.85 36.38
C ARG A 183 2.63 -3.33 36.50
N ASP A 184 1.59 -2.76 37.12
CA ASP A 184 1.40 -1.32 37.34
C ASP A 184 1.87 -0.47 36.14
N PRO A 185 1.28 -0.60 34.95
CA PRO A 185 1.74 0.14 33.77
C PRO A 185 1.67 1.65 34.00
N ALA A 186 2.63 2.39 33.43
CA ALA A 186 2.50 3.84 33.35
C ALA A 186 1.32 4.20 32.45
N ILE A 187 0.52 5.18 32.88
CA ILE A 187 -0.66 5.67 32.17
C ILE A 187 -0.56 7.15 31.78
N TYR A 188 0.30 7.93 32.45
CA TYR A 188 0.72 9.27 32.02
C TYR A 188 2.23 9.47 32.19
N ARG A 189 2.80 10.28 31.31
CA ARG A 189 4.19 10.77 31.39
C ARG A 189 4.26 12.28 31.23
N ILE A 190 5.32 12.88 31.79
CA ILE A 190 5.63 14.30 31.59
C ILE A 190 6.49 14.44 30.34
N VAL A 191 6.02 15.26 29.40
CA VAL A 191 6.73 15.64 28.17
C VAL A 191 6.37 17.09 27.86
N ARG A 192 7.36 17.99 27.85
CA ARG A 192 7.17 19.39 27.43
C ARG A 192 7.44 19.49 25.93
N ALA A 193 6.41 19.24 25.15
CA ALA A 193 6.44 19.42 23.70
C ALA A 193 5.17 20.14 23.26
N ASN A 194 5.29 20.91 22.17
CA ASN A 194 4.15 21.51 21.51
C ASN A 194 3.36 20.42 20.77
N HIS A 195 2.07 20.33 21.01
CA HIS A 195 1.18 19.41 20.32
C HIS A 195 0.57 20.09 19.08
N HIS A 196 0.58 19.42 17.93
CA HIS A 196 0.14 20.02 16.66
C HIS A 196 -1.29 20.60 16.69
N ARG A 197 -2.22 19.96 17.42
CA ARG A 197 -3.58 20.49 17.70
C ARG A 197 -3.78 21.23 19.03
N GLN A 198 -3.26 20.68 20.13
CA GLN A 198 -3.54 21.19 21.49
C GLN A 198 -2.53 22.27 21.95
N GLY A 199 -1.54 22.59 21.12
CA GLY A 199 -0.49 23.56 21.44
C GLY A 199 0.26 23.19 22.71
N ASN A 200 0.41 24.17 23.63
CA ASN A 200 1.09 23.98 24.91
C ASN A 200 0.11 23.83 26.09
N LYS A 201 -1.17 23.49 25.83
CA LYS A 201 -2.18 23.29 26.89
C LYS A 201 -1.77 22.17 27.87
N TRP A 202 -1.02 21.17 27.38
CA TRP A 202 -0.63 19.99 28.14
C TRP A 202 0.89 19.84 28.17
N CYS A 203 1.42 19.45 29.33
CA CYS A 203 2.79 18.96 29.50
C CYS A 203 2.83 17.54 30.09
N ILE A 204 1.66 16.92 30.26
CA ILE A 204 1.51 15.50 30.53
C ILE A 204 0.64 14.90 29.45
N TYR A 205 1.01 13.71 29.01
CA TYR A 205 0.32 13.01 27.92
C TYR A 205 -0.02 11.59 28.35
N PRO A 206 -1.25 11.12 28.08
CA PRO A 206 -1.62 9.75 28.36
C PRO A 206 -0.82 8.80 27.47
N LEU A 207 -0.55 7.60 27.97
CA LEU A 207 0.08 6.54 27.18
C LEU A 207 -0.97 5.74 26.41
N TYR A 208 -0.55 5.10 25.31
CA TYR A 208 -1.41 4.34 24.40
C TYR A 208 -2.39 3.41 25.13
N ASP A 209 -1.89 2.55 26.02
CA ASP A 209 -2.70 1.57 26.75
C ASP A 209 -3.78 2.18 27.65
N PHE A 210 -3.66 3.46 27.99
CA PHE A 210 -4.65 4.19 28.78
C PHE A 210 -5.59 5.02 27.91
N ALA A 211 -5.07 5.74 26.91
CA ALA A 211 -5.88 6.58 26.04
C ALA A 211 -6.75 5.74 25.10
N HIS A 212 -6.17 4.74 24.45
CA HIS A 212 -6.81 3.98 23.39
C HIS A 212 -8.14 3.31 23.80
N PRO A 213 -8.25 2.63 24.96
CA PRO A 213 -9.51 2.04 25.39
C PRO A 213 -10.56 3.08 25.83
N ILE A 214 -10.11 4.23 26.35
CA ILE A 214 -11.00 5.35 26.72
C ILE A 214 -11.60 5.97 25.46
N GLN A 215 -10.78 6.24 24.45
CA GLN A 215 -11.21 6.79 23.16
C GLN A 215 -12.23 5.86 22.48
N ASP A 216 -11.96 4.56 22.44
CA ASP A 216 -12.90 3.56 21.89
C ASP A 216 -14.23 3.57 22.66
N ALA A 217 -14.20 3.66 23.98
CA ALA A 217 -15.43 3.69 24.79
C ALA A 217 -16.22 5.01 24.64
N ILE A 218 -15.55 6.15 24.47
CA ILE A 218 -16.20 7.46 24.23
C ILE A 218 -16.88 7.47 22.86
N GLU A 219 -16.23 6.90 21.84
CA GLU A 219 -16.77 6.85 20.48
C GLU A 219 -17.90 5.83 20.29
N GLY A 220 -18.15 4.97 21.28
CA GLY A 220 -19.12 3.89 21.19
C GLY A 220 -18.64 2.72 20.32
N ILE A 221 -17.32 2.56 20.16
CA ILE A 221 -16.75 1.42 19.44
C ILE A 221 -17.22 0.13 20.10
N THR A 222 -17.61 -0.83 19.27
CA THR A 222 -18.11 -2.13 19.73
C THR A 222 -17.02 -3.18 19.63
N HIS A 223 -16.28 -3.15 18.52
CA HIS A 223 -15.23 -4.10 18.17
C HIS A 223 -13.97 -3.32 17.79
N SER A 224 -13.04 -3.27 18.75
CA SER A 224 -11.73 -2.62 18.60
C SER A 224 -10.78 -3.59 17.92
N LEU A 225 -10.61 -3.44 16.60
CA LEU A 225 -9.81 -4.37 15.79
C LEU A 225 -8.37 -3.86 15.68
N CYS A 226 -7.41 -4.66 16.12
CA CYS A 226 -5.98 -4.30 16.12
C CYS A 226 -5.10 -5.50 15.71
N SER A 227 -3.79 -5.30 15.66
CA SER A 227 -2.86 -6.36 15.26
C SER A 227 -2.44 -7.26 16.44
N MET A 228 -1.95 -8.47 16.14
CA MET A 228 -1.55 -9.47 17.14
C MET A 228 -0.52 -8.99 18.17
N GLU A 229 0.26 -7.95 17.87
CA GLU A 229 1.21 -7.35 18.82
C GLU A 229 0.52 -6.85 20.10
N PHE A 230 -0.77 -6.53 20.03
CA PHE A 230 -1.56 -6.01 21.14
C PHE A 230 -2.35 -7.10 21.90
N GLU A 231 -2.17 -8.38 21.59
CA GLU A 231 -2.89 -9.47 22.28
C GLU A 231 -2.58 -9.47 23.79
N ASN A 232 -1.30 -9.34 24.16
CA ASN A 232 -0.89 -9.23 25.56
C ASN A 232 -1.30 -7.90 26.23
N HIS A 233 -1.77 -6.92 25.45
CA HIS A 233 -2.29 -5.64 25.95
C HIS A 233 -3.79 -5.73 26.24
N ARG A 234 -4.52 -6.69 25.67
CA ARG A 234 -5.97 -6.85 25.86
C ARG A 234 -6.39 -6.88 27.34
N PRO A 235 -5.72 -7.60 28.27
CA PRO A 235 -6.12 -7.58 29.68
C PRO A 235 -6.06 -6.18 30.30
N LEU A 236 -5.10 -5.36 29.89
CA LEU A 236 -4.98 -3.97 30.33
C LEU A 236 -6.05 -3.09 29.67
N TYR A 237 -6.31 -3.29 28.37
CA TYR A 237 -7.41 -2.64 27.66
C TYR A 237 -8.75 -2.86 28.38
N GLU A 238 -9.07 -4.12 28.69
CA GLU A 238 -10.29 -4.50 29.42
C GLU A 238 -10.31 -3.92 30.84
N TRP A 239 -9.16 -3.89 31.54
CA TRP A 239 -9.06 -3.24 32.84
C TRP A 239 -9.40 -1.76 32.76
N VAL A 240 -8.86 -1.02 31.79
CA VAL A 240 -9.18 0.41 31.61
C VAL A 240 -10.66 0.60 31.30
N VAL A 241 -11.19 -0.13 30.31
CA VAL A 241 -12.59 -0.05 29.88
C VAL A 241 -13.54 -0.32 31.05
N ASN A 242 -13.26 -1.33 31.88
CA ASN A 242 -14.09 -1.67 33.05
C ASN A 242 -14.02 -0.65 34.18
N ASN A 243 -12.99 0.19 34.23
CA ASN A 243 -12.85 1.25 35.24
C ASN A 243 -13.34 2.63 34.76
N THR A 244 -13.75 2.75 33.50
CA THR A 244 -14.45 3.96 32.98
C THR A 244 -15.97 3.86 33.19
N ASP A 245 -16.68 4.98 33.07
CA ASP A 245 -18.16 5.00 33.16
C ASP A 245 -18.85 4.95 31.79
N PHE A 246 -18.10 4.86 30.70
CA PHE A 246 -18.63 4.89 29.33
C PHE A 246 -19.30 3.56 28.95
N GLN A 247 -20.31 3.63 28.08
CA GLN A 247 -21.02 2.50 27.50
C GLN A 247 -21.27 2.74 26.00
N PRO A 248 -21.30 1.69 25.17
CA PRO A 248 -20.99 0.29 25.50
C PRO A 248 -19.50 0.08 25.79
N LYS A 249 -19.16 -1.06 26.43
CA LYS A 249 -17.76 -1.45 26.67
C LYS A 249 -17.18 -2.11 25.41
N PRO A 250 -16.23 -1.47 24.69
CA PRO A 250 -15.64 -2.03 23.47
C PRO A 250 -14.90 -3.34 23.75
N LYS A 251 -14.92 -4.27 22.80
CA LYS A 251 -14.16 -5.52 22.85
C LYS A 251 -12.97 -5.48 21.89
N GLN A 252 -11.75 -5.68 22.39
CA GLN A 252 -10.56 -5.78 21.54
C GLN A 252 -10.47 -7.16 20.86
N ARG A 253 -10.19 -7.19 19.56
CA ARG A 253 -9.93 -8.42 18.78
C ARG A 253 -8.73 -8.22 17.85
N GLU A 254 -7.82 -9.19 17.89
CA GLU A 254 -6.53 -9.10 17.22
C GLU A 254 -6.49 -9.94 15.95
N PHE A 255 -5.87 -9.41 14.89
CA PHE A 255 -5.60 -10.11 13.63
C PHE A 255 -4.12 -10.01 13.23
N ALA A 256 -3.64 -10.99 12.48
CA ALA A 256 -2.27 -11.01 12.01
C ALA A 256 -2.00 -9.89 11.00
N ARG A 257 -0.82 -9.25 11.12
CA ARG A 257 -0.36 -8.27 10.14
C ARG A 257 -0.19 -8.90 8.77
N LEU A 258 -0.23 -8.06 7.74
CA LEU A 258 0.15 -8.45 6.40
C LEU A 258 1.66 -8.24 6.24
N ASN A 259 2.38 -9.30 5.87
CA ASN A 259 3.73 -9.19 5.32
C ASN A 259 3.67 -9.63 3.86
N VAL A 260 4.48 -8.98 3.02
CA VAL A 260 4.55 -9.28 1.58
C VAL A 260 6.01 -9.57 1.22
N THR A 261 6.26 -10.51 0.32
CA THR A 261 7.62 -10.82 -0.14
C THR A 261 8.27 -9.62 -0.84
N HIS A 262 9.60 -9.56 -0.83
CA HIS A 262 10.42 -8.54 -1.53
C HIS A 262 10.18 -7.08 -1.12
N THR A 263 9.62 -6.85 0.06
CA THR A 263 9.31 -5.50 0.57
C THR A 263 9.48 -5.39 2.08
N VAL A 264 9.45 -4.17 2.61
CA VAL A 264 9.53 -3.86 4.05
C VAL A 264 8.29 -3.11 4.51
N MET A 265 7.67 -3.54 5.61
CA MET A 265 6.52 -2.84 6.21
C MET A 265 6.92 -1.95 7.40
N SER A 266 8.17 -2.04 7.85
CA SER A 266 8.65 -1.26 9.00
C SER A 266 8.75 0.22 8.64
N LYS A 267 8.01 1.09 9.34
CA LYS A 267 8.12 2.56 9.19
C LYS A 267 9.56 3.05 9.32
N ARG A 268 10.37 2.43 10.19
CA ARG A 268 11.80 2.77 10.35
C ARG A 268 12.58 2.53 9.05
N TYR A 269 12.41 1.37 8.43
CA TYR A 269 13.10 1.03 7.19
C TYR A 269 12.58 1.86 6.00
N LEU A 270 11.27 2.04 5.90
CA LEU A 270 10.68 2.88 4.86
C LEU A 270 11.19 4.33 4.93
N ARG A 271 11.25 4.90 6.13
CA ARG A 271 11.81 6.25 6.33
C ARG A 271 13.28 6.32 5.95
N GLN A 272 14.09 5.34 6.36
CA GLN A 272 15.51 5.30 6.01
C GLN A 272 15.73 5.23 4.50
N LEU A 273 14.93 4.45 3.75
CA LEU A 273 15.00 4.41 2.28
C LEU A 273 14.79 5.79 1.66
N VAL A 274 13.86 6.57 2.20
CA VAL A 274 13.54 7.92 1.74
C VAL A 274 14.64 8.92 2.14
N GLU A 275 15.02 8.93 3.42
CA GLU A 275 16.03 9.87 3.96
C GLU A 275 17.42 9.67 3.35
N GLU A 276 17.80 8.43 3.03
CA GLU A 276 19.05 8.11 2.34
C GLU A 276 18.97 8.23 0.80
N GLY A 277 17.82 8.63 0.25
CA GLY A 277 17.65 8.80 -1.20
C GLY A 277 17.77 7.50 -2.01
N ARG A 278 17.45 6.34 -1.41
CA ARG A 278 17.40 5.04 -2.11
C ARG A 278 16.16 4.93 -3.01
N VAL A 279 15.13 5.73 -2.71
CA VAL A 279 13.87 5.88 -3.46
C VAL A 279 13.54 7.36 -3.67
N ASP A 280 12.72 7.68 -4.67
CA ASP A 280 12.29 9.03 -5.04
C ASP A 280 11.14 9.57 -4.15
N GLY A 281 11.25 9.36 -2.83
CA GLY A 281 10.26 9.78 -1.84
C GLY A 281 9.26 8.68 -1.44
N TRP A 282 8.30 9.06 -0.60
CA TRP A 282 7.28 8.15 -0.08
C TRP A 282 6.33 7.62 -1.15
N ASP A 283 6.13 8.39 -2.23
CA ASP A 283 5.30 8.01 -3.37
C ASP A 283 6.07 7.26 -4.47
N ASP A 284 7.34 6.89 -4.26
CA ASP A 284 8.11 6.11 -5.22
C ASP A 284 7.34 4.82 -5.61
N PRO A 285 7.14 4.52 -6.90
CA PRO A 285 6.34 3.36 -7.32
C PRO A 285 6.91 1.97 -6.99
N ARG A 286 8.09 1.90 -6.34
CA ARG A 286 8.68 0.70 -5.74
C ARG A 286 8.32 0.55 -4.26
N MET A 287 7.89 1.64 -3.62
CA MET A 287 7.53 1.65 -2.21
C MET A 287 6.17 0.95 -1.99
N PRO A 288 6.01 0.24 -0.87
CA PRO A 288 4.75 -0.41 -0.51
C PRO A 288 3.73 0.57 0.11
N THR A 289 4.02 1.86 0.09
CA THR A 289 3.10 2.92 0.54
C THR A 289 1.85 2.95 -0.34
N LEU A 290 0.72 3.37 0.21
CA LEU A 290 -0.51 3.48 -0.58
C LEU A 290 -0.38 4.56 -1.66
N CYS A 291 0.26 5.70 -1.36
CA CYS A 291 0.60 6.71 -2.35
C CYS A 291 1.56 6.18 -3.44
N GLY A 292 2.55 5.37 -3.08
CA GLY A 292 3.46 4.71 -4.02
C GLY A 292 2.75 3.73 -4.94
N LEU A 293 1.87 2.88 -4.39
CA LEU A 293 1.03 1.96 -5.16
C LEU A 293 0.03 2.72 -6.06
N ARG A 294 -0.54 3.83 -5.58
CA ARG A 294 -1.41 4.72 -6.37
C ARG A 294 -0.66 5.31 -7.56
N ARG A 295 0.54 5.89 -7.35
CA ARG A 295 1.39 6.41 -8.43
C ARG A 295 1.91 5.31 -9.35
N ARG A 296 2.11 4.10 -8.83
CA ARG A 296 2.45 2.91 -9.61
C ARG A 296 1.34 2.47 -10.55
N GLY A 297 0.10 2.88 -10.29
CA GLY A 297 -1.07 2.58 -11.11
C GLY A 297 -1.93 1.43 -10.57
N TYR A 298 -1.71 0.96 -9.34
CA TYR A 298 -2.66 0.07 -8.68
C TYR A 298 -4.01 0.76 -8.51
N THR A 299 -5.05 -0.05 -8.35
CA THR A 299 -6.41 0.42 -8.09
C THR A 299 -6.85 0.04 -6.68
N PRO A 300 -7.76 0.82 -6.07
CA PRO A 300 -8.36 0.48 -4.78
C PRO A 300 -8.94 -0.93 -4.72
N SER A 301 -9.69 -1.31 -5.76
CA SER A 301 -10.35 -2.60 -5.87
C SER A 301 -9.36 -3.76 -5.95
N ALA A 302 -8.26 -3.63 -6.70
CA ALA A 302 -7.21 -4.64 -6.76
C ALA A 302 -6.51 -4.83 -5.40
N ILE A 303 -6.27 -3.74 -4.64
CA ILE A 303 -5.68 -3.82 -3.31
C ILE A 303 -6.62 -4.52 -2.32
N PHE A 304 -7.91 -4.18 -2.31
CA PHE A 304 -8.88 -4.85 -1.45
C PHE A 304 -9.11 -6.31 -1.84
N GLU A 305 -9.11 -6.62 -3.15
CA GLU A 305 -9.18 -8.00 -3.63
C GLU A 305 -7.95 -8.81 -3.19
N PHE A 306 -6.76 -8.20 -3.24
CA PHE A 306 -5.53 -8.81 -2.71
C PHE A 306 -5.64 -9.10 -1.21
N VAL A 307 -6.07 -8.12 -0.40
CA VAL A 307 -6.28 -8.32 1.04
C VAL A 307 -7.31 -9.42 1.31
N ARG A 308 -8.42 -9.44 0.56
CA ARG A 308 -9.48 -10.44 0.69
C ARG A 308 -8.94 -11.84 0.41
N ARG A 309 -8.13 -12.02 -0.63
CA ARG A 309 -7.51 -13.32 -1.00
C ARG A 309 -6.42 -13.74 -0.02
N ALA A 310 -5.63 -12.79 0.49
CA ALA A 310 -4.62 -13.06 1.51
C ALA A 310 -5.23 -13.55 2.83
N GLY A 311 -6.49 -13.22 3.08
CA GLY A 311 -7.26 -13.72 4.22
C GLY A 311 -7.01 -12.98 5.53
N ILE A 312 -7.92 -13.22 6.48
CA ILE A 312 -7.91 -12.63 7.82
C ILE A 312 -7.77 -13.78 8.82
N ALA A 313 -6.59 -13.89 9.43
CA ALA A 313 -6.23 -14.95 10.36
C ALA A 313 -5.50 -14.37 11.58
N LYS A 314 -5.30 -15.20 12.62
CA LYS A 314 -4.48 -14.85 13.80
C LYS A 314 -2.99 -15.20 13.64
N ALA A 315 -2.66 -16.13 12.75
CA ALA A 315 -1.28 -16.49 12.46
C ALA A 315 -0.66 -15.51 11.45
N ASN A 316 0.55 -15.04 11.74
CA ASN A 316 1.34 -14.25 10.79
C ASN A 316 1.65 -15.07 9.54
N SER A 317 1.48 -14.45 8.37
CA SER A 317 1.83 -15.04 7.07
C SER A 317 2.66 -14.06 6.25
N LEU A 318 3.53 -14.62 5.41
CA LEU A 318 4.25 -13.91 4.37
C LEU A 318 3.54 -14.21 3.04
N VAL A 319 2.93 -13.18 2.46
CA VAL A 319 2.15 -13.31 1.23
C VAL A 319 3.05 -13.00 0.04
N ASP A 320 3.01 -13.87 -0.98
CA ASP A 320 3.76 -13.65 -2.22
C ASP A 320 3.25 -12.40 -2.96
N ILE A 321 4.15 -11.47 -3.29
CA ILE A 321 3.83 -10.25 -4.05
C ILE A 321 3.14 -10.53 -5.39
N ARG A 322 3.37 -11.72 -5.98
CA ARG A 322 2.72 -12.16 -7.21
C ARG A 322 1.20 -12.27 -7.08
N LEU A 323 0.65 -12.45 -5.87
CA LEU A 323 -0.79 -12.38 -5.63
C LEU A 323 -1.34 -10.96 -5.81
N LEU A 324 -0.61 -9.94 -5.33
CA LEU A 324 -0.97 -8.53 -5.53
C LEU A 324 -0.93 -8.17 -7.03
N GLU A 325 0.12 -8.61 -7.72
CA GLU A 325 0.23 -8.47 -9.18
C GLU A 325 -0.89 -9.18 -9.93
N TYR A 326 -1.28 -10.38 -9.50
CA TYR A 326 -2.41 -11.11 -10.07
C TYR A 326 -3.70 -10.31 -9.97
N CYS A 327 -4.00 -9.72 -8.80
CA CYS A 327 -5.25 -8.98 -8.59
C CYS A 327 -5.35 -7.76 -9.51
N ILE A 328 -4.29 -6.96 -9.63
CA ILE A 328 -4.29 -5.81 -10.54
C ILE A 328 -4.32 -6.23 -12.01
N ARG A 329 -3.64 -7.32 -12.37
CA ARG A 329 -3.62 -7.84 -13.74
C ARG A 329 -5.00 -8.34 -14.18
N ASP A 330 -5.71 -9.04 -13.29
CA ASP A 330 -7.06 -9.56 -13.54
C ASP A 330 -8.05 -8.40 -13.79
N GLU A 331 -8.01 -7.37 -12.95
CA GLU A 331 -8.86 -6.19 -13.10
C GLU A 331 -8.53 -5.38 -14.38
N LEU A 332 -7.26 -5.11 -14.63
CA LEU A 332 -6.86 -4.31 -15.79
C LEU A 332 -7.07 -5.06 -17.11
N ASN A 333 -7.13 -6.39 -17.08
CA ASN A 333 -7.45 -7.16 -18.27
C ASN A 333 -8.82 -6.80 -18.83
N SER A 334 -9.82 -6.55 -17.99
CA SER A 334 -11.16 -6.17 -18.43
C SER A 334 -11.35 -4.66 -18.56
N THR A 335 -10.59 -3.84 -17.83
CA THR A 335 -10.85 -2.38 -17.73
C THR A 335 -9.88 -1.50 -18.52
N ALA A 336 -8.63 -1.91 -18.77
CA ALA A 336 -7.63 -1.05 -19.38
C ALA A 336 -7.75 -1.02 -20.91
N LEU A 337 -7.65 0.17 -21.52
CA LEU A 337 -7.61 0.30 -22.96
C LEU A 337 -6.26 -0.14 -23.52
N ARG A 338 -6.25 -0.81 -24.67
CA ARG A 338 -5.06 -1.31 -25.35
C ARG A 338 -4.49 -0.20 -26.22
N ARG A 339 -3.19 0.03 -26.11
CA ARG A 339 -2.44 1.02 -26.89
C ARG A 339 -1.14 0.40 -27.40
N MET A 340 -0.67 0.89 -28.54
CA MET A 340 0.65 0.51 -29.03
C MET A 340 1.70 1.47 -28.52
N ALA A 341 2.76 0.90 -27.96
CA ALA A 341 3.92 1.63 -27.47
C ALA A 341 5.13 0.77 -27.77
N VAL A 342 6.09 1.34 -28.50
CA VAL A 342 7.35 0.71 -28.81
C VAL A 342 8.39 1.23 -27.83
N LEU A 343 8.84 0.38 -26.92
CA LEU A 343 9.70 0.78 -25.82
C LEU A 343 11.17 0.91 -26.27
N GLU A 344 11.63 -0.03 -27.10
CA GLU A 344 12.95 -0.03 -27.70
C GLU A 344 12.81 0.02 -29.23
N PRO A 345 12.73 1.22 -29.84
CA PRO A 345 12.36 1.35 -31.24
C PRO A 345 13.44 0.86 -32.21
N LEU A 346 13.04 -0.06 -33.09
CA LEU A 346 13.76 -0.43 -34.31
C LEU A 346 13.00 0.11 -35.53
N LYS A 347 13.69 0.87 -36.37
CA LYS A 347 13.09 1.51 -37.55
C LYS A 347 12.80 0.48 -38.63
N VAL A 348 11.63 0.58 -39.24
CA VAL A 348 11.20 -0.25 -40.37
C VAL A 348 10.74 0.66 -41.51
N VAL A 349 11.23 0.41 -42.72
CA VAL A 349 10.83 1.11 -43.96
C VAL A 349 10.10 0.13 -44.86
N ILE A 350 8.84 0.43 -45.16
CA ILE A 350 8.01 -0.35 -46.08
C ILE A 350 8.29 0.10 -47.52
N THR A 351 9.18 -0.59 -48.20
CA THR A 351 9.79 -0.16 -49.47
C THR A 351 8.79 -0.03 -50.62
N ASN A 352 7.74 -0.85 -50.63
CA ASN A 352 6.66 -0.80 -51.61
C ASN A 352 5.45 0.08 -51.21
N TYR A 353 5.51 0.78 -50.06
CA TYR A 353 4.47 1.74 -49.67
C TYR A 353 4.84 3.17 -50.13
N PRO A 354 3.94 3.91 -50.82
CA PRO A 354 4.26 5.23 -51.36
C PRO A 354 4.74 6.23 -50.29
N GLU A 355 5.75 7.02 -50.63
CA GLU A 355 6.23 8.10 -49.77
C GLU A 355 5.16 9.19 -49.60
N GLY A 356 5.06 9.78 -48.42
CA GLY A 356 4.05 10.80 -48.09
C GLY A 356 2.61 10.28 -47.92
N LYS A 357 2.30 9.05 -48.34
CA LYS A 357 0.97 8.45 -48.11
C LYS A 357 0.79 8.11 -46.63
N THR A 358 -0.40 8.39 -46.12
CA THR A 358 -0.87 7.96 -44.79
C THR A 358 -2.26 7.36 -44.94
N GLU A 359 -2.51 6.29 -44.20
CA GLU A 359 -3.84 5.68 -44.06
C GLU A 359 -4.09 5.31 -42.60
N THR A 360 -5.33 4.97 -42.26
CA THR A 360 -5.69 4.61 -40.89
C THR A 360 -6.37 3.26 -40.82
N PHE A 361 -6.03 2.48 -39.81
CA PHE A 361 -6.67 1.20 -39.53
C PHE A 361 -7.50 1.27 -38.23
N PRO A 362 -8.72 0.72 -38.23
CA PRO A 362 -9.48 0.56 -36.99
C PRO A 362 -8.87 -0.57 -36.15
N VAL A 363 -8.49 -0.26 -34.91
CA VAL A 363 -7.94 -1.20 -33.93
C VAL A 363 -8.81 -1.21 -32.68
N SER A 364 -9.20 -2.39 -32.20
CA SER A 364 -10.00 -2.54 -30.98
C SER A 364 -9.31 -1.91 -29.78
N ASN A 365 -10.08 -1.16 -28.97
CA ASN A 365 -9.62 -0.60 -27.70
C ASN A 365 -9.52 -1.67 -26.62
N ASN A 366 -10.41 -2.65 -26.60
CA ASN A 366 -10.36 -3.75 -25.65
C ASN A 366 -10.96 -5.01 -26.28
N PRO A 367 -10.17 -6.07 -26.50
CA PRO A 367 -10.68 -7.28 -27.15
C PRO A 367 -11.67 -8.08 -26.28
N VAL A 368 -11.70 -7.85 -24.97
CA VAL A 368 -12.64 -8.51 -24.05
C VAL A 368 -13.86 -7.65 -23.69
N ASP A 369 -13.90 -6.41 -24.17
CA ASP A 369 -15.02 -5.49 -23.98
C ASP A 369 -15.36 -4.78 -25.31
N PRO A 370 -16.34 -5.29 -26.08
CA PRO A 370 -16.77 -4.68 -27.33
C PRO A 370 -17.28 -3.24 -27.21
N GLU A 371 -17.83 -2.86 -26.05
CA GLU A 371 -18.39 -1.52 -25.81
C GLU A 371 -17.29 -0.45 -25.73
N SER A 372 -16.05 -0.84 -25.44
CA SER A 372 -14.87 0.04 -25.53
C SER A 372 -14.59 0.55 -26.95
N GLY A 373 -15.23 -0.02 -27.99
CA GLY A 373 -15.13 0.44 -29.37
C GLY A 373 -13.76 0.26 -30.02
N THR A 374 -13.52 1.02 -31.08
CA THR A 374 -12.25 1.02 -31.85
C THR A 374 -11.63 2.41 -31.90
N ARG A 375 -10.35 2.46 -32.24
CA ARG A 375 -9.61 3.70 -32.52
C ARG A 375 -8.92 3.62 -33.87
N GLN A 376 -8.74 4.75 -34.53
CA GLN A 376 -8.00 4.84 -35.79
C GLN A 376 -6.50 4.96 -35.50
N VAL A 377 -5.71 4.08 -36.09
CA VAL A 377 -4.25 4.07 -35.97
C VAL A 377 -3.62 4.38 -37.32
N ALA A 378 -2.79 5.42 -37.38
CA ALA A 378 -2.11 5.84 -38.61
C ALA A 378 -1.02 4.85 -39.01
N PHE A 379 -0.96 4.54 -40.30
CA PHE A 379 0.07 3.76 -40.98
C PHE A 379 0.78 4.63 -42.01
N SER A 380 2.09 4.46 -42.13
CA SER A 380 2.95 5.20 -43.07
C SER A 380 4.09 4.32 -43.58
N ARG A 381 4.83 4.83 -44.57
CA ARG A 381 6.03 4.16 -45.09
C ARG A 381 7.06 3.80 -44.01
N THR A 382 7.29 4.69 -43.04
CA THR A 382 8.26 4.46 -41.96
C THR A 382 7.54 4.16 -40.66
N LEU A 383 7.93 3.08 -40.00
CA LEU A 383 7.35 2.57 -38.77
C LEU A 383 8.46 2.32 -37.72
N TYR A 384 8.04 2.14 -36.48
CA TYR A 384 8.85 1.53 -35.43
C TYR A 384 8.20 0.25 -34.93
N ILE A 385 9.02 -0.76 -34.64
CA ILE A 385 8.67 -2.00 -33.95
C ILE A 385 9.61 -2.18 -32.75
N GLU A 386 9.32 -3.12 -31.84
CA GLU A 386 10.29 -3.45 -30.79
C GLU A 386 11.55 -4.06 -31.39
N LYS A 387 12.71 -3.66 -30.88
CA LYS A 387 14.00 -4.28 -31.20
C LYS A 387 13.97 -5.80 -30.98
N THR A 388 13.28 -6.27 -29.94
CA THR A 388 13.13 -7.69 -29.62
C THR A 388 12.18 -8.47 -30.56
N ASP A 389 11.48 -7.78 -31.46
CA ASP A 389 10.61 -8.40 -32.46
C ASP A 389 11.34 -8.77 -33.76
N PHE A 390 12.63 -8.44 -33.86
CA PHE A 390 13.51 -8.87 -34.94
C PHE A 390 14.68 -9.72 -34.43
N ALA A 391 15.02 -10.78 -35.17
CA ALA A 391 16.21 -11.58 -34.92
C ALA A 391 16.88 -12.01 -36.23
N LEU A 392 18.19 -11.77 -36.33
CA LEU A 392 19.03 -12.31 -37.42
C LEU A 392 19.09 -13.84 -37.35
N GLU A 393 19.35 -14.35 -36.14
CA GLU A 393 19.37 -15.78 -35.84
C GLU A 393 18.21 -16.11 -34.89
N PRO A 394 17.02 -16.44 -35.43
CA PRO A 394 15.84 -16.64 -34.60
C PRO A 394 15.97 -17.92 -33.76
N PRO A 395 15.70 -17.87 -32.44
CA PRO A 395 15.68 -19.07 -31.61
C PRO A 395 14.56 -20.05 -32.02
N PRO A 396 14.60 -21.31 -31.57
CA PRO A 396 13.52 -22.26 -31.81
C PRO A 396 12.15 -21.71 -31.38
N LYS A 397 11.12 -21.96 -32.18
CA LYS A 397 9.73 -21.47 -31.96
C LYS A 397 9.58 -19.93 -31.98
N TYR A 398 10.56 -19.19 -32.50
CA TYR A 398 10.42 -17.76 -32.73
C TYR A 398 9.35 -17.47 -33.79
N GLN A 399 8.38 -16.63 -33.44
CA GLN A 399 7.21 -16.31 -34.26
C GLN A 399 7.17 -14.83 -34.67
N ARG A 400 8.26 -14.07 -34.51
CA ARG A 400 8.32 -12.66 -34.93
C ARG A 400 9.16 -12.53 -36.20
N LEU A 401 9.61 -11.31 -36.51
CA LEU A 401 10.25 -10.99 -37.77
C LEU A 401 11.70 -11.50 -37.81
N ARG A 402 12.09 -12.03 -38.97
CA ARG A 402 13.46 -12.46 -39.30
C ARG A 402 13.73 -12.11 -40.75
N LEU A 403 15.00 -12.09 -41.16
CA LEU A 403 15.35 -11.88 -42.57
C LEU A 403 14.68 -12.94 -43.47
N GLY A 404 14.00 -12.49 -44.52
CA GLY A 404 13.20 -13.29 -45.44
C GLY A 404 11.87 -13.80 -44.89
N GLY A 405 11.58 -13.58 -43.61
CA GLY A 405 10.36 -14.01 -42.93
C GLY A 405 9.26 -12.95 -42.89
N GLU A 406 8.06 -13.37 -42.54
CA GLU A 406 6.87 -12.52 -42.50
C GLU A 406 6.26 -12.44 -41.09
N VAL A 407 5.64 -11.29 -40.79
CA VAL A 407 4.91 -11.06 -39.54
C VAL A 407 3.70 -10.17 -39.79
N ARG A 408 2.65 -10.30 -38.96
CA ARG A 408 1.54 -9.35 -38.96
C ARG A 408 1.85 -8.15 -38.09
N LEU A 409 1.66 -6.97 -38.66
CA LEU A 409 1.51 -5.73 -37.90
C LEU A 409 0.09 -5.70 -37.33
N MET A 410 -0.04 -5.59 -36.01
CA MET A 410 -1.34 -5.67 -35.33
C MET A 410 -2.35 -4.69 -35.95
N GLY A 411 -3.48 -5.22 -36.43
CA GLY A 411 -4.57 -4.45 -37.05
C GLY A 411 -4.29 -3.94 -38.47
N ALA A 412 -3.14 -4.24 -39.05
CA ALA A 412 -2.69 -3.74 -40.36
C ALA A 412 -2.13 -4.88 -41.23
N TYR A 413 -1.20 -4.55 -42.13
CA TYR A 413 -0.63 -5.45 -43.12
C TYR A 413 0.23 -6.59 -42.56
N LEU A 414 0.44 -7.61 -43.38
CA LEU A 414 1.62 -8.46 -43.28
C LEU A 414 2.81 -7.76 -43.90
N ILE A 415 3.95 -7.87 -43.23
CA ILE A 415 5.22 -7.40 -43.76
C ILE A 415 6.21 -8.55 -43.86
N LYS A 416 7.10 -8.47 -44.85
CA LYS A 416 8.24 -9.36 -45.05
C LYS A 416 9.52 -8.57 -44.91
N CYS A 417 10.49 -9.05 -44.13
CA CYS A 417 11.80 -8.42 -44.05
C CYS A 417 12.66 -8.85 -45.24
N ASP A 418 13.03 -7.92 -46.11
CA ASP A 418 13.80 -8.18 -47.31
C ASP A 418 15.29 -7.86 -47.11
N GLU A 419 15.60 -6.81 -46.33
CA GLU A 419 16.97 -6.37 -46.08
C GLU A 419 17.15 -5.83 -44.65
N VAL A 420 18.36 -5.98 -44.12
CA VAL A 420 18.77 -5.53 -42.78
C VAL A 420 19.90 -4.54 -42.92
N ILE A 421 19.74 -3.35 -42.37
CA ILE A 421 20.77 -2.32 -42.32
C ILE A 421 21.44 -2.37 -40.95
N GLN A 422 22.77 -2.46 -40.97
CA GLN A 422 23.61 -2.50 -39.79
C GLN A 422 24.54 -1.29 -39.77
N ASP A 423 24.90 -0.84 -38.57
CA ASP A 423 25.96 0.16 -38.39
C ASP A 423 27.36 -0.48 -38.44
N GLU A 424 28.39 0.37 -38.29
CA GLU A 424 29.80 -0.05 -38.27
C GLU A 424 30.13 -1.07 -37.16
N SER A 425 29.32 -1.13 -36.10
CA SER A 425 29.48 -2.08 -35.00
C SER A 425 28.77 -3.41 -35.24
N GLY A 426 28.02 -3.53 -36.35
CA GLY A 426 27.18 -4.68 -36.66
C GLY A 426 25.82 -4.68 -35.96
N GLN A 427 25.44 -3.58 -35.28
CA GLN A 427 24.13 -3.47 -34.67
C GLN A 427 23.07 -3.14 -35.74
N VAL A 428 21.93 -3.84 -35.67
CA VAL A 428 20.80 -3.60 -36.56
C VAL A 428 20.14 -2.27 -36.22
N THR A 429 20.09 -1.36 -37.20
CA THR A 429 19.56 0.01 -37.04
C THR A 429 18.27 0.23 -37.81
N GLU A 430 18.08 -0.46 -38.94
CA GLU A 430 16.91 -0.30 -39.80
C GLU A 430 16.60 -1.60 -40.56
N LEU A 431 15.31 -1.87 -40.76
CA LEU A 431 14.83 -2.99 -41.58
C LEU A 431 14.09 -2.47 -42.81
N HIS A 432 14.38 -3.04 -43.97
CA HIS A 432 13.64 -2.77 -45.19
C HIS A 432 12.70 -3.95 -45.45
N CYS A 433 11.41 -3.63 -45.51
CA CYS A 433 10.36 -4.62 -45.62
C CYS A 433 9.42 -4.31 -46.77
N THR A 434 8.76 -5.32 -47.32
CA THR A 434 7.60 -5.16 -48.20
C THR A 434 6.31 -5.50 -47.48
N ALA A 435 5.22 -4.81 -47.79
CA ALA A 435 3.89 -5.09 -47.25
C ALA A 435 2.99 -5.78 -48.29
N ASP A 436 2.13 -6.70 -47.82
CA ASP A 436 1.08 -7.31 -48.63
C ASP A 436 -0.12 -6.35 -48.75
N LEU A 437 -0.03 -5.43 -49.71
CA LEU A 437 -1.01 -4.36 -49.90
C LEU A 437 -2.36 -4.86 -50.40
N GLU A 438 -2.38 -5.99 -51.11
CA GLU A 438 -3.60 -6.61 -51.63
C GLU A 438 -4.43 -7.25 -50.51
N ALA A 439 -3.78 -7.91 -49.55
CA ALA A 439 -4.47 -8.53 -48.42
C ALA A 439 -5.01 -7.50 -47.39
N GLY A 440 -4.48 -6.28 -47.37
CA GLY A 440 -4.92 -5.27 -46.41
C GLY A 440 -4.67 -5.69 -44.96
N ASN A 441 -5.65 -5.43 -44.09
CA ASN A 441 -5.69 -5.96 -42.72
C ASN A 441 -6.33 -7.37 -42.63
N GLY A 442 -6.64 -7.99 -43.78
CA GLY A 442 -7.21 -9.33 -43.88
C GLY A 442 -6.17 -10.44 -44.00
N ASN A 443 -6.64 -11.68 -44.23
CA ASN A 443 -5.79 -12.84 -44.45
C ASN A 443 -5.17 -12.82 -45.87
N PRO A 444 -3.98 -13.42 -46.06
CA PRO A 444 -3.38 -13.57 -47.40
C PRO A 444 -4.32 -14.27 -48.38
N LEU A 445 -4.39 -13.75 -49.61
CA LEU A 445 -5.22 -14.31 -50.68
C LEU A 445 -4.70 -15.69 -51.16
N ASP A 446 -3.39 -15.91 -51.07
CA ASP A 446 -2.73 -17.17 -51.40
C ASP A 446 -2.87 -18.26 -50.31
N GLY A 447 -3.54 -17.94 -49.19
CA GLY A 447 -3.78 -18.87 -48.09
C GLY A 447 -2.57 -19.19 -47.21
N ARG A 448 -1.43 -18.50 -47.40
CA ARG A 448 -0.24 -18.73 -46.56
C ARG A 448 -0.52 -18.39 -45.10
N LYS A 449 0.05 -19.18 -44.19
CA LYS A 449 -0.16 -19.03 -42.73
C LYS A 449 1.01 -18.28 -42.10
N VAL A 450 0.78 -17.02 -41.72
CA VAL A 450 1.70 -16.25 -40.90
C VAL A 450 1.24 -16.32 -39.44
N ARG A 451 2.09 -16.85 -38.55
CA ARG A 451 1.72 -17.15 -37.15
C ARG A 451 1.98 -16.01 -36.17
N GLY A 452 2.80 -15.04 -36.57
CA GLY A 452 3.26 -13.95 -35.72
C GLY A 452 2.41 -12.70 -35.81
N THR A 453 2.21 -12.01 -34.69
CA THR A 453 1.68 -10.64 -34.66
C THR A 453 2.50 -9.80 -33.70
N ILE A 454 2.94 -8.63 -34.16
CA ILE A 454 3.72 -7.65 -33.38
C ILE A 454 3.01 -6.30 -33.37
N HIS A 455 3.23 -5.52 -32.31
CA HIS A 455 2.78 -4.13 -32.25
C HIS A 455 3.79 -3.24 -32.96
N TRP A 456 3.33 -2.04 -33.31
CA TRP A 456 4.09 -1.09 -34.11
C TRP A 456 3.51 0.31 -33.93
N VAL A 457 4.25 1.33 -34.33
CA VAL A 457 3.75 2.71 -34.43
C VAL A 457 4.28 3.37 -35.71
N SER A 458 3.49 4.26 -36.32
CA SER A 458 3.93 5.07 -37.46
C SER A 458 4.96 6.10 -37.01
N ALA A 459 6.12 6.16 -37.67
CA ALA A 459 7.19 7.09 -37.31
C ALA A 459 6.79 8.57 -37.46
N ASN A 460 5.91 8.88 -38.42
CA ASN A 460 5.46 10.25 -38.68
C ASN A 460 4.39 10.74 -37.69
N HIS A 461 3.76 9.84 -36.93
CA HIS A 461 2.63 10.16 -36.05
C HIS A 461 2.88 9.76 -34.60
N ALA A 462 3.86 8.91 -34.33
CA ALA A 462 4.20 8.52 -32.98
C ALA A 462 4.67 9.73 -32.17
N ILE A 463 4.31 9.74 -30.89
CA ILE A 463 4.85 10.71 -29.94
C ILE A 463 6.03 10.10 -29.21
N ASP A 464 6.98 10.95 -28.83
CA ASP A 464 8.07 10.58 -27.95
C ASP A 464 7.60 10.51 -26.50
N GLY A 465 8.07 9.50 -25.77
CA GLY A 465 7.80 9.35 -24.35
C GLY A 465 8.86 8.53 -23.63
N GLY A 466 8.64 8.35 -22.33
CA GLY A 466 9.46 7.49 -21.48
C GLY A 466 8.65 6.39 -20.80
N CYS A 467 9.30 5.28 -20.49
CA CYS A 467 8.69 4.20 -19.70
C CYS A 467 9.57 3.86 -18.50
N MET A 468 8.95 3.78 -17.34
CA MET A 468 9.60 3.40 -16.09
C MET A 468 9.27 1.92 -15.84
N LEU A 469 10.25 1.06 -16.04
CA LEU A 469 10.10 -0.38 -15.86
C LEU A 469 10.60 -0.77 -14.49
N TYR A 470 9.69 -1.04 -13.58
CA TYR A 470 10.05 -1.41 -12.22
C TYR A 470 10.04 -2.93 -12.02
N ASP A 471 10.79 -3.36 -11.02
CA ASP A 471 10.91 -4.71 -10.52
C ASP A 471 10.83 -4.69 -8.97
N ASN A 472 10.96 -5.84 -8.33
CA ASN A 472 11.04 -5.99 -6.88
C ASN A 472 12.11 -5.05 -6.30
N LEU A 473 11.78 -4.35 -5.19
CA LEU A 473 12.72 -3.43 -4.54
C LEU A 473 13.87 -4.17 -3.86
N PHE A 474 13.60 -5.36 -3.32
CA PHE A 474 14.58 -6.21 -2.66
C PHE A 474 14.75 -7.55 -3.38
N THR A 475 15.98 -8.04 -3.43
CA THR A 475 16.31 -9.37 -3.95
C THR A 475 15.95 -10.48 -2.96
N LEU A 476 15.96 -10.17 -1.65
CA LEU A 476 15.56 -11.08 -0.58
C LEU A 476 14.04 -11.25 -0.55
N GLU A 477 13.58 -12.50 -0.46
CA GLU A 477 12.15 -12.82 -0.42
C GLU A 477 11.49 -12.36 0.88
N ASN A 478 12.07 -12.71 2.04
CA ASN A 478 11.62 -12.21 3.34
C ASN A 478 12.62 -11.19 3.91
N VAL A 479 12.35 -9.90 3.73
CA VAL A 479 13.23 -8.83 4.23
C VAL A 479 13.21 -8.71 5.76
N ASN A 480 12.29 -9.37 6.46
CA ASN A 480 12.34 -9.45 7.92
C ASN A 480 13.38 -10.48 8.42
N ASP A 481 13.83 -11.39 7.56
CA ASP A 481 14.82 -12.44 7.87
C ASP A 481 16.18 -12.07 7.25
N VAL A 482 16.66 -10.86 7.53
CA VAL A 482 17.98 -10.40 7.07
C VAL A 482 19.07 -11.30 7.68
N PRO A 483 20.00 -11.84 6.88
CA PRO A 483 21.09 -12.66 7.39
C PRO A 483 21.96 -11.95 8.42
N GLU A 484 22.39 -12.69 9.44
CA GLU A 484 23.21 -12.14 10.52
C GLU A 484 24.52 -11.52 9.96
N GLY A 485 24.84 -10.32 10.41
CA GLY A 485 26.02 -9.58 9.95
C GLY A 485 25.82 -8.77 8.66
N THR A 486 24.61 -8.73 8.09
CA THR A 486 24.26 -7.90 6.92
C THR A 486 23.17 -6.89 7.24
N ASP A 487 23.00 -5.89 6.37
CA ASP A 487 21.92 -4.91 6.45
C ASP A 487 20.88 -5.19 5.34
N TYR A 488 19.60 -4.85 5.56
CA TYR A 488 18.56 -5.03 4.54
C TYR A 488 18.84 -4.19 3.27
N LEU A 489 19.55 -3.07 3.41
CA LEU A 489 19.98 -2.23 2.29
C LEU A 489 20.95 -2.95 1.33
N ASP A 490 21.69 -3.96 1.83
CA ASP A 490 22.60 -4.77 0.99
C ASP A 490 21.82 -5.60 -0.04
N TYR A 491 20.53 -5.80 0.18
CA TYR A 491 19.63 -6.59 -0.68
C TYR A 491 18.77 -5.71 -1.60
N LEU A 492 19.01 -4.41 -1.68
CA LEU A 492 18.36 -3.56 -2.67
C LEU A 492 18.65 -4.07 -4.08
N ASN A 493 17.60 -4.23 -4.89
CA ASN A 493 17.71 -4.67 -6.25
C ASN A 493 18.19 -3.51 -7.16
N PRO A 494 19.39 -3.58 -7.74
CA PRO A 494 19.88 -2.53 -8.63
C PRO A 494 19.10 -2.44 -9.95
N GLN A 495 18.32 -3.47 -10.28
CA GLN A 495 17.39 -3.49 -11.43
C GLN A 495 15.94 -3.18 -11.02
N SER A 496 15.68 -2.72 -9.78
CA SER A 496 14.33 -2.35 -9.31
C SER A 496 13.66 -1.26 -10.14
N LEU A 497 14.43 -0.47 -10.89
CA LEU A 497 13.94 0.50 -11.87
C LEU A 497 14.88 0.54 -13.08
N THR A 498 14.30 0.41 -14.27
CA THR A 498 14.93 0.70 -15.57
C THR A 498 14.15 1.82 -16.24
N GLU A 499 14.82 2.95 -16.50
CA GLU A 499 14.24 4.04 -17.27
C GLU A 499 14.53 3.88 -18.76
N LEU A 500 13.47 3.77 -19.57
CA LEU A 500 13.57 3.81 -21.01
C LEU A 500 13.19 5.19 -21.52
N LYS A 501 14.07 5.76 -22.35
CA LYS A 501 13.90 7.05 -23.01
C LYS A 501 13.79 6.84 -24.52
N GLY A 502 13.11 7.76 -25.20
CA GLY A 502 12.94 7.68 -26.66
C GLY A 502 11.98 6.58 -27.09
N CYS A 503 11.10 6.13 -26.20
CA CYS A 503 10.01 5.23 -26.56
C CYS A 503 9.10 5.93 -27.57
N LYS A 504 8.56 5.17 -28.53
CA LYS A 504 7.65 5.67 -29.56
C LYS A 504 6.24 5.20 -29.26
N LEU A 505 5.37 6.12 -28.90
CA LEU A 505 4.03 5.84 -28.41
C LEU A 505 2.99 6.20 -29.48
N GLU A 506 1.89 5.47 -29.52
CA GLU A 506 0.75 5.81 -30.37
C GLU A 506 0.22 7.20 -30.04
N ALA A 507 -0.15 7.99 -31.07
CA ALA A 507 -0.58 9.39 -30.93
C ALA A 507 -1.72 9.61 -29.92
N SER A 508 -2.62 8.64 -29.76
CA SER A 508 -3.75 8.72 -28.82
C SER A 508 -3.30 8.84 -27.35
N LEU A 509 -2.06 8.46 -27.03
CA LEU A 509 -1.48 8.61 -25.68
C LEU A 509 -1.10 10.05 -25.34
N ALA A 510 -1.08 10.97 -26.30
CA ALA A 510 -0.82 12.40 -26.04
C ALA A 510 -1.89 13.04 -25.13
N GLN A 511 -3.08 12.44 -25.08
CA GLN A 511 -4.22 12.91 -24.27
C GLN A 511 -4.32 12.18 -22.92
N ALA A 512 -3.38 11.28 -22.61
CA ALA A 512 -3.38 10.56 -21.34
C ALA A 512 -3.21 11.53 -20.17
N LYS A 513 -4.10 11.43 -19.18
CA LYS A 513 -4.04 12.18 -17.94
C LYS A 513 -3.27 11.39 -16.88
N PRO A 514 -2.63 12.05 -15.90
CA PRO A 514 -2.06 11.40 -14.74
C PRO A 514 -2.98 10.32 -14.15
N GLY A 515 -2.46 9.10 -13.99
CA GLY A 515 -3.21 7.97 -13.45
C GLY A 515 -4.07 7.20 -14.45
N ASP A 516 -4.21 7.66 -15.70
CA ASP A 516 -4.86 6.86 -16.76
C ASP A 516 -4.07 5.57 -16.99
N ARG A 517 -4.79 4.45 -17.13
CA ARG A 517 -4.23 3.09 -17.22
C ARG A 517 -4.45 2.49 -18.59
N PHE A 518 -3.41 1.89 -19.14
CA PHE A 518 -3.40 1.28 -20.46
C PHE A 518 -2.75 -0.09 -20.42
N GLN A 519 -3.19 -1.00 -21.27
CA GLN A 519 -2.37 -2.14 -21.64
C GLN A 519 -1.53 -1.75 -22.85
N PHE A 520 -0.22 -1.61 -22.67
CA PHE A 520 0.70 -1.55 -23.81
C PHE A 520 0.81 -2.96 -24.39
N VAL A 521 0.35 -3.11 -25.63
CA VAL A 521 0.20 -4.40 -26.27
C VAL A 521 1.51 -5.17 -26.19
N ARG A 522 1.44 -6.42 -25.69
CA ARG A 522 2.58 -7.32 -25.45
C ARG A 522 3.60 -6.89 -24.39
N MET A 523 3.58 -5.64 -23.93
CA MET A 523 4.59 -5.10 -23.00
C MET A 523 4.16 -5.15 -21.53
N GLY A 524 2.87 -4.94 -21.22
CA GLY A 524 2.39 -4.90 -19.84
C GLY A 524 1.23 -3.93 -19.66
N TYR A 525 0.87 -3.71 -18.40
CA TYR A 525 -0.03 -2.63 -18.02
C TYR A 525 0.79 -1.44 -17.52
N PHE A 526 0.39 -0.24 -17.94
CA PHE A 526 1.09 1.00 -17.69
C PHE A 526 0.12 2.07 -17.21
N CYS A 527 0.57 3.01 -16.38
CA CYS A 527 -0.16 4.23 -16.10
C CYS A 527 0.65 5.47 -16.46
N ALA A 528 0.00 6.54 -16.88
CA ALA A 528 0.65 7.84 -17.02
C ALA A 528 1.09 8.33 -15.63
N ASP A 529 2.38 8.64 -15.46
CA ASP A 529 2.94 9.05 -14.18
C ASP A 529 2.40 10.42 -13.74
N SER A 530 2.13 10.57 -12.44
CA SER A 530 1.59 11.81 -11.89
C SER A 530 2.64 12.89 -11.64
N ARG A 531 3.93 12.52 -11.56
CA ARG A 531 5.03 13.46 -11.25
C ARG A 531 5.83 13.86 -12.48
N HIS A 532 5.91 12.98 -13.47
CA HIS A 532 6.71 13.16 -14.68
C HIS A 532 5.83 13.03 -15.93
N PRO A 533 5.24 14.15 -16.40
CA PRO A 533 4.45 14.17 -17.63
C PRO A 533 5.20 13.56 -18.82
N GLY A 534 4.49 12.79 -19.66
CA GLY A 534 5.07 12.08 -20.80
C GLY A 534 5.82 10.78 -20.44
N ARG A 535 5.84 10.40 -19.16
CA ARG A 535 6.36 9.09 -18.71
C ARG A 535 5.22 8.16 -18.28
N PHE A 536 5.44 6.87 -18.52
CA PHE A 536 4.50 5.82 -18.16
C PHE A 536 5.15 4.81 -17.22
N ASN A 537 4.54 4.59 -16.06
CA ASN A 537 4.96 3.59 -15.09
C ASN A 537 4.43 2.22 -15.49
N ARG A 538 5.28 1.20 -15.64
CA ARG A 538 4.80 -0.17 -15.81
C ARG A 538 4.19 -0.66 -14.51
N ILE A 539 2.88 -0.77 -14.44
CA ILE A 539 2.13 -1.30 -13.29
C ILE A 539 2.59 -2.74 -13.05
N VAL A 540 2.36 -3.62 -14.04
CA VAL A 540 2.66 -5.06 -13.97
C VAL A 540 2.86 -5.64 -15.38
N THR A 541 3.63 -6.73 -15.49
CA THR A 541 3.80 -7.50 -16.74
C THR A 541 2.53 -8.29 -17.12
N LEU A 542 2.40 -8.70 -18.38
CA LEU A 542 1.17 -9.37 -18.88
C LEU A 542 0.98 -10.80 -18.36
N LYS A 543 2.04 -11.51 -18.02
CA LYS A 543 1.99 -12.90 -17.60
C LYS A 543 3.01 -13.15 -16.51
N ASP A 544 2.61 -14.03 -15.60
CA ASP A 544 3.46 -14.65 -14.60
C ASP A 544 3.08 -16.15 -14.58
N SER A 545 4.00 -17.01 -14.17
CA SER A 545 3.75 -18.45 -13.97
C SER A 545 2.95 -18.74 -12.69
N PHE A 546 2.71 -17.71 -11.87
CA PHE A 546 1.95 -17.80 -10.63
C PHE A 546 0.50 -18.25 -10.84
N LYS A 547 0.08 -19.27 -10.09
CA LYS A 547 -1.30 -19.73 -10.00
C LYS A 547 -1.74 -19.52 -8.55
N PRO A 548 -2.71 -18.64 -8.26
CA PRO A 548 -3.23 -18.52 -6.91
C PRO A 548 -3.81 -19.87 -6.46
N GLU A 549 -3.53 -20.26 -5.21
CA GLU A 549 -4.22 -21.39 -4.58
C GLU A 549 -5.72 -21.06 -4.48
N LYS A 550 -6.57 -22.07 -4.66
CA LYS A 550 -8.02 -21.91 -4.80
C LYS A 550 -8.70 -21.58 -3.49
#